data_AF-A0A1A8X2D6-F1
#
_entry.id   AF-A0A1A8X2D6-F1
#
_cell.length_a   1.000
_cell.length_b   1.000
_cell.length_c   1.000
_cell.angle_alpha   90.00
_cell.angle_beta   90.00
_cell.angle_gamma   90.00
#
_symmetry.space_group_name_H-M   'P 1'
#
loop_
_entity.id
_entity.type
_entity.pdbx_description
1 polymer ?
#
loop_
_entity_poly.entity_id
_entity_poly.type
_entity_poly.pdbx_seq_one_letter_code
_entity_poly.pdbx_strand_id
1 'polypeptide(L)'
;MIIDEQSLHPYKLYKEICDKGDSTSWLLKLNTEYHGTYTASDKLTNLATQLVKNYTKTAKNYEGLNDKTRCAYLNYWLHLVTKRYKVEENISQFDTNVDAYINFIWEKLQKNNNLCERKGNSYSYDEMKIKKEHFDFCENRNNLRNSNTDISSAHLNDWVRQKYDTYFSK
;
A
#
# COMPACT_ATOMS: atom_id res chain seq x y z
N MET A 1 -4.06 -29.40 -5.72
CA MET A 1 -3.05 -28.46 -5.18
C MET A 1 -3.75 -27.20 -4.72
N ILE A 2 -3.43 -26.66 -3.53
CA ILE A 2 -3.99 -25.40 -3.03
C ILE A 2 -2.95 -24.30 -3.26
N ILE A 3 -3.35 -23.20 -3.89
CA ILE A 3 -2.49 -22.03 -4.06
C ILE A 3 -2.44 -21.27 -2.73
N ASP A 4 -1.27 -21.24 -2.09
CA ASP A 4 -1.03 -20.44 -0.90
C ASP A 4 -0.70 -18.98 -1.28
N GLU A 5 -1.71 -18.12 -1.25
CA GLU A 5 -1.57 -16.69 -1.56
C GLU A 5 -0.62 -15.97 -0.61
N GLN A 6 -0.42 -16.46 0.62
CA GLN A 6 0.47 -15.81 1.59
C GLN A 6 1.94 -16.01 1.22
N SER A 7 2.25 -17.06 0.46
CA SER A 7 3.58 -17.30 -0.09
C SER A 7 3.92 -16.37 -1.26
N LEU A 8 2.92 -15.73 -1.88
CA LEU A 8 3.11 -14.92 -3.08
C LEU A 8 3.65 -13.53 -2.76
N HIS A 9 4.40 -12.97 -3.71
CA HIS A 9 5.02 -11.66 -3.54
C HIS A 9 4.04 -10.52 -3.21
N PRO A 10 2.84 -10.44 -3.81
CA PRO A 10 1.89 -9.37 -3.49
C PRO A 10 1.48 -9.33 -2.01
N TYR A 11 1.19 -10.50 -1.42
CA TYR A 11 0.87 -10.60 0.01
C TYR A 11 2.06 -10.23 0.89
N LYS A 12 3.24 -10.77 0.59
CA LYS A 12 4.48 -10.53 1.35
C LYS A 12 4.82 -9.03 1.41
N LEU A 13 4.82 -8.34 0.26
CA LEU A 13 5.06 -6.89 0.22
C LEU A 13 4.02 -6.13 1.06
N TYR A 14 2.74 -6.41 0.87
CA TYR A 14 1.70 -5.66 1.58
C TYR A 14 1.78 -5.86 3.09
N LYS A 15 2.16 -7.07 3.53
CA LYS A 15 2.44 -7.38 4.94
C LYS A 15 3.62 -6.55 5.47
N GLU A 16 4.72 -6.45 4.73
CA GLU A 16 5.88 -5.61 5.11
C GLU A 16 5.54 -4.12 5.17
N ILE A 17 4.73 -3.62 4.24
CA ILE A 17 4.24 -2.23 4.26
C ILE A 17 3.37 -1.97 5.50
N CYS A 18 2.56 -2.95 5.92
CA CYS A 18 1.70 -2.83 7.09
C CYS A 18 2.44 -3.01 8.43
N ASP A 19 3.60 -3.65 8.42
CA ASP A 19 4.41 -3.80 9.62
C ASP A 19 4.89 -2.43 10.09
N LYS A 20 4.67 -2.10 11.38
CA LYS A 20 5.12 -0.84 11.95
C LYS A 20 6.62 -0.86 12.24
N GLY A 21 7.18 -1.99 12.68
CA GLY A 21 8.58 -2.16 13.07
C GLY A 21 9.13 -1.06 13.99
N ASP A 22 10.45 -0.96 14.11
CA ASP A 22 11.12 0.21 14.71
C ASP A 22 11.09 1.38 13.71
N SER A 23 10.51 2.49 14.15
CA SER A 23 10.35 3.71 13.37
C SER A 23 11.28 4.86 13.77
N THR A 24 12.17 4.65 14.75
CA THR A 24 12.99 5.71 15.36
C THR A 24 13.85 6.44 14.34
N SER A 25 14.59 5.70 13.50
CA SER A 25 15.42 6.29 12.44
C SER A 25 14.60 7.01 11.36
N TRP A 26 13.38 6.55 11.10
CA TRP A 26 12.49 7.17 10.12
C TRP A 26 11.81 8.43 10.65
N LEU A 27 11.53 8.48 11.95
CA LEU A 27 11.02 9.68 12.62
C LEU A 27 12.09 10.77 12.59
N LEU A 28 13.34 10.42 12.86
CA LEU A 28 14.46 11.35 12.71
C LEU A 28 14.52 11.90 11.28
N LYS A 29 14.48 11.02 10.27
CA LYS A 29 14.45 11.44 8.86
C LYS A 29 13.26 12.32 8.52
N LEU A 30 12.06 11.98 9.00
CA LEU A 30 10.88 12.82 8.83
C LEU A 30 11.16 14.24 9.35
N ASN A 31 11.70 14.35 10.57
CA ASN A 31 11.94 15.63 11.22
C ASN A 31 13.11 16.42 10.61
N THR A 32 14.10 15.77 10.00
CA THR A 32 15.28 16.45 9.46
C THR A 32 15.18 16.73 7.96
N GLU A 33 14.64 15.79 7.18
CA GLU A 33 14.68 15.83 5.70
C GLU A 33 13.33 16.14 5.06
N TYR A 34 12.23 15.70 5.71
CA TYR A 34 10.88 15.75 5.12
C TYR A 34 9.92 16.64 5.90
N HIS A 35 10.39 17.36 6.93
CA HIS A 35 9.54 18.18 7.78
C HIS A 35 8.92 19.34 7.00
N GLY A 36 7.75 19.76 7.46
CA GLY A 36 7.02 20.90 6.91
C GLY A 36 6.68 21.91 7.99
N THR A 37 5.98 22.96 7.58
CA THR A 37 5.43 23.97 8.49
C THR A 37 4.13 23.53 9.18
N TYR A 38 3.58 22.38 8.78
CA TYR A 38 2.35 21.83 9.34
C TYR A 38 2.58 21.25 10.73
N THR A 39 1.75 21.67 11.69
CA THR A 39 1.62 20.99 12.97
C THR A 39 0.80 19.72 12.80
N ALA A 40 1.35 18.59 13.23
CA ALA A 40 0.70 17.28 13.16
C ALA A 40 0.58 16.68 14.56
N SER A 41 -0.52 15.96 14.83
CA SER A 41 -0.65 15.16 16.04
C SER A 41 0.40 14.04 16.07
N ASP A 42 0.72 13.49 17.24
CA ASP A 42 1.65 12.35 17.35
C ASP A 42 1.23 11.17 16.48
N LYS A 43 -0.08 10.90 16.39
CA LYS A 43 -0.61 9.83 15.54
C LYS A 43 -0.42 10.12 14.04
N LEU A 44 -0.62 11.37 13.61
CA LEU A 44 -0.39 11.77 12.21
C LEU A 44 1.11 11.77 11.87
N THR A 45 1.95 12.22 12.80
CA THR A 45 3.42 12.14 12.72
C THR A 45 3.88 10.68 12.60
N ASN A 46 3.27 9.76 13.36
CA ASN A 46 3.54 8.33 13.25
C ASN A 46 3.14 7.76 11.87
N LEU A 47 2.01 8.18 11.31
CA LEU A 47 1.60 7.79 9.97
C LEU A 47 2.60 8.30 8.92
N ALA A 48 2.97 9.58 8.97
CA ALA A 48 3.96 10.16 8.08
C ALA A 48 5.34 9.49 8.21
N THR A 49 5.73 9.09 9.43
CA THR A 49 6.95 8.32 9.68
C THR A 49 6.92 6.98 8.96
N GLN A 50 5.80 6.25 9.04
CA GLN A 50 5.64 4.99 8.32
C GLN A 50 5.65 5.21 6.80
N LEU A 51 5.11 6.33 6.32
CA LEU A 51 5.18 6.68 4.90
C LEU A 51 6.63 6.87 4.44
N VAL A 52 7.45 7.61 5.20
CA VAL A 52 8.89 7.77 4.89
C VAL A 52 9.59 6.41 4.85
N LYS A 53 9.37 5.54 5.83
CA LYS A 53 9.93 4.17 5.84
C LYS A 53 9.52 3.38 4.60
N ASN A 54 8.22 3.33 4.35
CA ASN A 54 7.66 2.50 3.29
C ASN A 54 8.08 2.99 1.90
N TYR A 55 8.15 4.31 1.70
CA TYR A 55 8.59 4.91 0.45
C TYR A 55 10.09 4.71 0.22
N THR A 56 10.93 4.99 1.23
CA THR A 56 12.40 5.04 1.02
C THR A 56 13.10 3.70 1.21
N LYS A 57 12.46 2.72 1.87
CA LYS A 57 13.03 1.41 2.15
C LYS A 57 12.14 0.27 1.66
N THR A 58 10.95 0.11 2.24
CA THR A 58 10.13 -1.11 2.02
C THR A 58 9.76 -1.28 0.55
N ALA A 59 9.04 -0.34 -0.05
CA ALA A 59 8.65 -0.41 -1.45
C ALA A 59 9.84 -0.25 -2.41
N LYS A 60 10.84 0.56 -2.03
CA LYS A 60 12.04 0.81 -2.86
C LYS A 60 12.87 -0.45 -3.07
N ASN A 61 13.07 -1.23 -2.01
CA ASN A 61 14.03 -2.33 -1.99
C ASN A 61 13.37 -3.71 -2.12
N TYR A 62 12.03 -3.79 -2.13
CA TYR A 62 11.35 -5.07 -2.22
C TYR A 62 11.62 -5.77 -3.56
N GLU A 63 12.10 -7.01 -3.49
CA GLU A 63 12.39 -7.84 -4.65
C GLU A 63 11.21 -8.74 -5.03
N GLY A 64 11.05 -9.03 -6.33
CA GLY A 64 10.02 -9.94 -6.84
C GLY A 64 8.72 -9.28 -7.31
N LEU A 65 8.61 -7.94 -7.22
CA LEU A 65 7.57 -7.15 -7.89
C LEU A 65 8.21 -5.97 -8.62
N ASN A 66 7.64 -5.59 -9.76
CA ASN A 66 8.09 -4.42 -10.50
C ASN A 66 7.69 -3.11 -9.77
N ASP A 67 8.37 -2.01 -10.11
CA ASP A 67 8.20 -0.67 -9.51
C ASP A 67 6.74 -0.21 -9.53
N LYS A 68 6.04 -0.42 -10.64
CA LYS A 68 4.64 -0.01 -10.81
C LYS A 68 3.72 -0.74 -9.81
N THR A 69 3.91 -2.04 -9.64
CA THR A 69 3.14 -2.84 -8.67
C THR A 69 3.47 -2.43 -7.24
N ARG A 70 4.76 -2.29 -6.91
CA ARG A 70 5.20 -1.82 -5.59
C ARG A 70 4.59 -0.46 -5.24
N CYS A 71 4.54 0.42 -6.22
CA CYS A 71 3.96 1.75 -6.05
C CYS A 71 2.44 1.76 -5.89
N ALA A 72 1.73 0.88 -6.60
CA ALA A 72 0.30 0.71 -6.43
C ALA A 72 -0.02 0.26 -4.99
N TYR A 73 0.74 -0.69 -4.45
CA TYR A 73 0.59 -1.15 -3.07
C TYR A 73 0.81 -0.04 -2.04
N LEU A 74 1.86 0.77 -2.23
CA LEU A 74 2.12 1.91 -1.35
C LEU A 74 0.96 2.92 -1.38
N ASN A 75 0.41 3.23 -2.56
CA ASN A 75 -0.76 4.10 -2.69
C ASN A 75 -2.00 3.50 -2.00
N TYR A 76 -2.30 2.22 -2.22
CA TYR A 76 -3.42 1.53 -1.57
C TYR A 76 -3.31 1.57 -0.05
N TRP A 77 -2.15 1.23 0.48
CA TRP A 77 -1.87 1.31 1.90
C TRP A 77 -2.11 2.73 2.43
N LEU A 78 -1.50 3.75 1.81
CA LEU A 78 -1.60 5.12 2.28
C LEU A 78 -3.05 5.61 2.31
N HIS A 79 -3.83 5.36 1.26
CA HIS A 79 -5.24 5.73 1.24
C HIS A 79 -6.05 5.06 2.35
N LEU A 80 -5.84 3.76 2.57
CA LEU A 80 -6.58 3.00 3.57
C LEU A 80 -6.21 3.47 4.99
N VAL A 81 -4.93 3.68 5.28
CA VAL A 81 -4.50 4.13 6.62
C VAL A 81 -4.89 5.58 6.90
N THR A 82 -4.82 6.48 5.91
CA THR A 82 -5.26 7.87 6.07
C THR A 82 -6.77 7.94 6.33
N LYS A 83 -7.58 7.19 5.58
CA LYS A 83 -9.03 7.13 5.82
C LYS A 83 -9.38 6.55 7.19
N ARG A 84 -8.70 5.46 7.58
CA ARG A 84 -8.88 4.87 8.91
C ARG A 84 -8.50 5.85 10.01
N TYR A 85 -7.38 6.55 9.87
CA TYR A 85 -6.96 7.60 10.81
C TYR A 85 -8.03 8.68 10.97
N LYS A 86 -8.62 9.17 9.87
CA LYS A 86 -9.69 10.18 9.95
C LYS A 86 -10.88 9.67 10.76
N VAL A 87 -11.29 8.41 10.55
CA VAL A 87 -12.39 7.80 11.33
C VAL A 87 -12.00 7.65 12.80
N GLU A 88 -10.82 7.13 13.10
CA GLU A 88 -10.33 6.92 14.49
C GLU A 88 -10.21 8.23 15.28
N GLU A 89 -9.85 9.33 14.61
CA GLU A 89 -9.73 10.65 15.23
C GLU A 89 -11.02 11.50 15.16
N ASN A 90 -12.14 10.92 14.71
CA ASN A 90 -13.41 11.64 14.47
C ASN A 90 -13.25 12.88 13.58
N ILE A 91 -12.30 12.85 12.64
CA ILE A 91 -12.05 13.90 11.67
C ILE A 91 -13.01 13.69 10.49
N SER A 92 -13.68 14.76 10.08
CA SER A 92 -14.55 14.75 8.90
C SER A 92 -13.79 14.22 7.68
N GLN A 93 -14.44 13.37 6.89
CA GLN A 93 -13.84 12.90 5.63
C GLN A 93 -13.47 14.04 4.67
N PHE A 94 -14.18 15.17 4.79
CA PHE A 94 -13.96 16.40 4.02
C PHE A 94 -12.87 17.30 4.59
N ASP A 95 -12.35 17.02 5.78
CA ASP A 95 -11.19 17.73 6.31
C ASP A 95 -9.97 17.42 5.45
N THR A 96 -9.40 18.45 4.84
CA THR A 96 -8.28 18.33 3.91
C THR A 96 -6.93 18.49 4.60
N ASN A 97 -6.85 18.86 5.88
CA ASN A 97 -5.58 19.12 6.57
C ASN A 97 -4.73 17.85 6.65
N VAL A 98 -5.36 16.72 6.99
CA VAL A 98 -4.70 15.41 7.02
C VAL A 98 -4.17 15.06 5.62
N ASP A 99 -4.98 15.23 4.58
CA ASP A 99 -4.58 14.91 3.22
C ASP A 99 -3.47 15.85 2.72
N ALA A 100 -3.57 17.14 3.04
CA ALA A 100 -2.58 18.15 2.69
C ALA A 100 -1.22 17.83 3.33
N TYR A 101 -1.21 17.48 4.62
CA TYR A 101 0.02 17.07 5.29
C TYR A 101 0.63 15.81 4.65
N ILE A 102 -0.16 14.77 4.43
CA ILE A 102 0.32 13.52 3.83
C ILE A 102 0.81 13.74 2.39
N ASN A 103 0.11 14.53 1.59
CA ASN A 103 0.53 14.86 0.23
C ASN A 103 1.81 15.69 0.23
N PHE A 104 1.95 16.64 1.16
CA PHE A 104 3.19 17.40 1.33
C PHE A 104 4.39 16.48 1.61
N ILE A 105 4.25 15.51 2.53
CA ILE A 105 5.31 14.53 2.81
C ILE A 105 5.62 13.69 1.56
N TRP A 106 4.59 13.25 0.83
CA TRP A 106 4.78 12.50 -0.41
C TRP A 106 5.53 13.30 -1.48
N GLU A 107 5.17 14.56 -1.69
CA GLU A 107 5.82 15.43 -2.68
C GLU A 107 7.32 15.60 -2.38
N LYS A 108 7.68 15.76 -1.09
CA LYS A 108 9.07 15.80 -0.66
C LYS A 108 9.80 14.49 -0.92
N LEU A 109 9.16 13.35 -0.63
CA LEU A 109 9.70 12.02 -0.92
C LEU A 109 9.93 11.82 -2.43
N GLN A 110 8.97 12.21 -3.25
CA GLN A 110 9.04 12.10 -4.70
C GLN A 110 10.14 12.97 -5.29
N LYS A 111 10.29 14.21 -4.80
CA LYS A 111 11.39 15.10 -5.20
C LYS A 111 12.78 14.51 -4.91
N ASN A 112 12.92 13.78 -3.81
CA ASN A 112 14.21 13.27 -3.36
C ASN A 112 14.55 11.87 -3.91
N ASN A 113 13.56 11.04 -4.25
CA ASN A 113 13.79 9.63 -4.58
C ASN A 113 13.12 9.14 -5.87
N ASN A 114 12.22 9.93 -6.49
CA ASN A 114 11.46 9.62 -7.71
C ASN A 114 11.01 8.15 -7.86
N LEU A 115 10.56 7.52 -6.77
CA LEU A 115 10.16 6.10 -6.79
C LEU A 115 8.72 5.93 -7.30
N CYS A 116 7.86 6.86 -6.87
CA CYS A 116 6.45 6.63 -6.80
C CYS A 116 5.65 7.90 -7.02
N GLU A 117 4.79 7.88 -8.04
CA GLU A 117 3.80 8.92 -8.25
C GLU A 117 2.63 8.77 -7.28
N ARG A 118 2.21 9.90 -6.70
CA ARG A 118 1.00 9.94 -5.88
C ARG A 118 -0.21 9.80 -6.78
N LYS A 119 -1.09 8.85 -6.50
CA LYS A 119 -2.40 8.80 -7.11
C LYS A 119 -3.43 9.45 -6.21
N GLY A 120 -4.17 10.41 -6.76
CA GLY A 120 -5.36 10.93 -6.11
C GLY A 120 -6.41 9.83 -5.95
N ASN A 121 -7.31 10.00 -4.97
CA ASN A 121 -8.34 9.02 -4.70
C ASN A 121 -9.60 9.66 -4.11
N SER A 122 -10.71 9.50 -4.82
CA SER A 122 -12.05 9.93 -4.40
C SER A 122 -12.91 8.80 -3.83
N TYR A 123 -12.47 7.54 -3.92
CA TYR A 123 -13.21 6.39 -3.43
C TYR A 123 -13.31 6.39 -1.90
N SER A 124 -14.40 5.88 -1.35
CA SER A 124 -14.59 5.59 0.07
C SER A 124 -13.60 4.53 0.59
N TYR A 125 -13.63 4.28 1.90
CA TYR A 125 -12.76 3.25 2.51
C TYR A 125 -13.10 1.84 1.99
N ASP A 126 -14.38 1.50 1.87
CA ASP A 126 -14.82 0.17 1.42
C ASP A 126 -14.58 -0.03 -0.08
N GLU A 127 -14.85 0.97 -0.91
CA GLU A 127 -14.48 0.92 -2.32
C GLU A 127 -12.97 0.73 -2.51
N MET A 128 -12.15 1.35 -1.66
CA MET A 128 -10.69 1.16 -1.71
C MET A 128 -10.24 -0.25 -1.32
N LYS A 129 -10.93 -0.89 -0.36
CA LYS A 129 -10.69 -2.29 -0.04
C LYS A 129 -10.98 -3.18 -1.23
N ILE A 130 -12.14 -3.00 -1.86
CA ILE A 130 -12.55 -3.76 -3.05
C ILE A 130 -11.54 -3.58 -4.19
N LYS A 131 -11.10 -2.35 -4.46
CA LYS A 131 -10.09 -2.07 -5.50
C LYS A 131 -8.75 -2.74 -5.20
N LYS A 132 -8.32 -2.72 -3.94
CA LYS A 132 -7.10 -3.42 -3.51
C LYS A 132 -7.25 -4.94 -3.67
N GLU A 133 -8.37 -5.52 -3.24
CA GLU A 133 -8.62 -6.97 -3.38
C GLU A 133 -8.61 -7.42 -4.84
N HIS A 134 -9.23 -6.65 -5.73
CA HIS A 134 -9.18 -6.92 -7.16
C HIS A 134 -7.74 -6.78 -7.70
N PHE A 135 -6.98 -5.79 -7.23
CA PHE A 135 -5.58 -5.65 -7.58
C PHE A 135 -4.74 -6.85 -7.10
N ASP A 136 -4.94 -7.32 -5.86
CA ASP A 136 -4.29 -8.52 -5.32
C ASP A 136 -4.58 -9.74 -6.18
N PHE A 137 -5.84 -9.95 -6.56
CA PHE A 137 -6.21 -11.04 -7.44
C PHE A 137 -5.47 -11.00 -8.79
N CYS A 138 -5.42 -9.81 -9.42
CA CYS A 138 -4.71 -9.62 -10.69
C CYS A 138 -3.21 -9.89 -10.56
N GLU A 139 -2.57 -9.34 -9.52
CA GLU A 139 -1.13 -9.49 -9.32
C GLU A 139 -0.75 -10.90 -8.89
N ASN A 140 -1.56 -11.57 -8.07
CA ASN A 140 -1.37 -12.98 -7.73
C ASN A 140 -1.46 -13.85 -8.98
N ARG A 141 -2.49 -13.65 -9.83
CA ARG A 141 -2.63 -14.37 -11.10
C ARG A 141 -1.41 -14.17 -12.01
N ASN A 142 -0.94 -12.92 -12.12
CA ASN A 142 0.24 -12.60 -12.93
C ASN A 142 1.51 -13.23 -12.35
N ASN A 143 1.67 -13.21 -11.02
CA ASN A 143 2.81 -13.83 -10.34
C ASN A 143 2.83 -15.35 -10.57
N LEU A 144 1.69 -16.03 -10.40
CA LEU A 144 1.54 -17.47 -10.61
C LEU A 144 1.75 -17.90 -12.07
N ARG A 145 1.32 -17.06 -13.02
CA ARG A 145 1.52 -17.32 -14.45
C ARG A 145 3.00 -17.19 -14.85
N ASN A 146 3.72 -16.27 -14.23
CA ASN A 146 5.11 -15.95 -14.58
C ASN A 146 6.12 -16.71 -13.71
N SER A 147 5.69 -17.33 -12.62
CA SER A 147 6.56 -18.15 -11.79
C SER A 147 6.82 -19.50 -12.47
N ASN A 148 8.07 -19.99 -12.37
CA ASN A 148 8.45 -21.37 -12.73
C ASN A 148 7.86 -22.41 -11.74
N THR A 149 6.69 -22.12 -11.16
CA THR A 149 6.00 -23.02 -10.24
C THR A 149 5.40 -24.18 -11.03
N ASP A 150 5.45 -25.39 -10.47
CA ASP A 150 4.82 -26.62 -11.00
C ASP A 150 3.27 -26.59 -11.02
N ILE A 151 2.67 -25.40 -10.97
CA ILE A 151 1.22 -25.22 -11.03
C ILE A 151 0.77 -25.46 -12.47
N SER A 152 0.01 -26.52 -12.68
CA SER A 152 -0.59 -26.79 -13.98
C SER A 152 -1.62 -25.71 -14.34
N SER A 153 -1.78 -25.45 -15.64
CA SER A 153 -2.78 -24.48 -16.14
C SER A 153 -4.20 -24.81 -15.66
N ALA A 154 -4.54 -26.09 -15.49
CA ALA A 154 -5.83 -26.51 -14.94
C ALA A 154 -6.03 -26.02 -13.50
N HIS A 155 -5.05 -26.22 -12.62
CA HIS A 155 -5.11 -25.74 -11.24
C HIS A 155 -5.18 -24.21 -11.15
N LEU A 156 -4.43 -23.51 -12.00
CA LEU A 156 -4.50 -22.04 -12.07
C LEU A 156 -5.89 -21.57 -12.49
N ASN A 157 -6.48 -22.19 -13.53
CA ASN A 157 -7.81 -21.86 -14.01
C ASN A 157 -8.90 -22.14 -12.96
N ASP A 158 -8.78 -23.25 -12.23
CA ASP A 158 -9.73 -23.59 -11.16
C ASP A 158 -9.66 -22.56 -10.02
N TRP A 159 -8.46 -22.17 -9.59
CA TRP A 159 -8.29 -21.10 -8.60
C TRP A 159 -8.84 -19.76 -9.10
N VAL A 160 -8.60 -19.40 -10.36
CA VAL A 160 -9.16 -18.17 -10.97
C VAL A 160 -10.69 -18.19 -10.92
N ARG A 161 -11.34 -19.31 -11.26
CA ARG A 161 -12.80 -19.46 -11.20
C ARG A 161 -13.33 -19.30 -9.78
N GLN A 162 -12.74 -20.01 -8.81
CA GLN A 162 -13.14 -19.92 -7.40
C GLN A 162 -13.05 -18.49 -6.86
N LYS A 163 -11.98 -17.77 -7.19
CA LYS A 163 -11.82 -16.36 -6.81
C LYS A 163 -12.84 -15.49 -7.51
N TYR A 164 -13.09 -15.72 -8.80
CA TYR A 164 -14.09 -14.96 -9.53
C TYR A 164 -15.48 -15.10 -8.89
N ASP A 165 -15.88 -16.32 -8.54
CA ASP A 165 -17.16 -16.59 -7.89
C ASP A 165 -17.27 -15.97 -6.50
N THR A 166 -16.16 -15.94 -5.76
CA THR A 166 -16.11 -15.33 -4.42
C THR A 166 -16.35 -13.82 -4.46
N TYR A 167 -15.82 -13.13 -5.48
CA TYR A 167 -15.79 -11.67 -5.54
C TYR A 167 -16.82 -11.04 -6.49
N PHE A 168 -17.27 -11.75 -7.53
CA PHE A 168 -18.00 -11.15 -8.66
C PHE A 168 -19.31 -11.86 -9.04
N SER A 169 -19.64 -13.01 -8.44
CA SER A 169 -20.87 -13.77 -8.77
C SER A 169 -22.03 -13.50 -7.78
N LYS A 170 -22.05 -12.34 -7.12
CA LYS A 170 -23.14 -11.91 -6.23
C LYS A 170 -24.19 -11.08 -6.96
#